data_AF-A0A955LM90-F1
#
_entry.id   AF-A0A955LM90-F1
#
_cell.length_a   1.000
_cell.length_b   1.000
_cell.length_c   1.000
_cell.angle_alpha   90.00
_cell.angle_beta   90.00
_cell.angle_gamma   90.00
#
_symmetry.space_group_name_H-M   'P 1'
#
loop_
_entity.id
_entity.type
_entity.pdbx_description
1 polymer ?
#
loop_
_entity_poly.entity_id
_entity_poly.type
_entity_poly.pdbx_seq_one_letter_code
_entity_poly.pdbx_strand_id
1 'polypeptide(L)'
;MSLKPDFITRLLFAVIVFVLSAATCRAEMNALPTPLAGVFSDSPSVKSEFFEIYLQEGVELEALRKQLTLPVALDTLIIRPVIENPESLAEEVDKLFLVVSHLLDLHLWNFQSSIKVYLADQEMLELLRREMGLQEQPEGFYLSADNAVFINAGTVNFYILGHEISHAIQHSYFGFSQPEKHQEILSGYVEYQLRKYSDTL
;
A
#
# COMPACT_ATOMS: atom_id res chain seq x y z
N MET A 1 2.38 22.73 21.09
CA MET A 1 2.58 21.29 20.84
C MET A 1 3.86 21.16 20.03
N SER A 2 4.96 20.71 20.65
CA SER A 2 6.28 20.64 20.02
C SER A 2 6.45 19.24 19.42
N LEU A 3 6.49 19.13 18.08
CA LEU A 3 6.77 17.87 17.40
C LEU A 3 8.19 17.43 17.74
N LYS A 4 8.36 16.15 18.11
CA LYS A 4 9.68 15.60 18.45
C LYS A 4 10.57 15.58 17.19
N PRO A 5 11.85 15.98 17.29
CA PRO A 5 12.77 16.12 16.15
C PRO A 5 13.03 14.81 15.38
N ASP A 6 12.75 13.64 15.96
CA ASP A 6 12.95 12.34 15.30
C ASP A 6 11.98 12.10 14.12
N PHE A 7 10.78 12.67 14.15
CA PHE A 7 9.78 12.42 13.11
C PHE A 7 10.13 13.12 11.78
N ILE A 8 10.51 14.41 11.87
CA ILE A 8 10.90 15.20 10.70
C ILE A 8 12.15 14.61 10.04
N THR A 9 13.09 14.11 10.85
CA THR A 9 14.34 13.55 10.34
C THR A 9 14.11 12.22 9.61
N ARG A 10 13.22 11.35 10.11
CA ARG A 10 12.86 10.10 9.44
C ARG A 10 12.01 10.31 8.19
N LEU A 11 11.07 11.25 8.23
CA LEU A 11 10.26 11.62 7.07
C LEU A 11 11.13 12.25 5.96
N LEU A 12 12.07 13.13 6.31
CA LEU A 12 13.02 13.66 5.34
C LEU A 12 13.95 12.58 4.78
N PHE A 13 14.39 11.61 5.59
CA PHE A 13 15.24 10.52 5.10
C PHE A 13 14.49 9.61 4.13
N ALA A 14 13.25 9.21 4.45
CA ALA A 14 12.41 8.43 3.55
C ALA A 14 12.14 9.17 2.23
N VAL A 15 11.78 10.46 2.31
CA VAL A 15 11.52 11.30 1.12
C VAL A 15 12.79 11.51 0.28
N ILE A 16 13.98 11.65 0.89
CA ILE A 16 15.23 11.84 0.14
C ILE A 16 15.69 10.54 -0.53
N VAL A 17 15.54 9.39 0.13
CA VAL A 17 15.91 8.09 -0.45
C VAL A 17 14.99 7.74 -1.62
N PHE A 18 13.69 8.06 -1.53
CA PHE A 18 12.74 7.79 -2.61
C PHE A 18 12.94 8.72 -3.83
N VAL A 19 13.08 10.03 -3.61
CA VAL A 19 13.20 11.04 -4.68
C VAL A 19 14.47 10.89 -5.52
N LEU A 20 15.54 10.32 -4.98
CA LEU A 20 16.78 10.08 -5.74
C LEU A 20 16.71 8.86 -6.65
N SER A 21 15.79 7.91 -6.42
CA SER A 21 15.64 6.73 -7.28
C SER A 21 14.75 6.96 -8.51
N ALA A 22 13.78 7.87 -8.42
CA ALA A 22 12.76 8.04 -9.46
C ALA A 22 13.22 8.88 -10.68
N ALA A 23 14.25 9.72 -10.53
CA ALA A 23 14.64 10.68 -11.57
C ALA A 23 15.32 10.06 -12.81
N THR A 24 15.79 8.82 -12.73
CA THR A 24 16.56 8.16 -13.82
C THR A 24 15.75 7.16 -14.66
N CYS A 25 14.50 6.85 -14.32
CA CYS A 25 13.79 5.71 -14.91
C CYS A 25 12.80 6.04 -16.06
N ARG A 26 12.75 7.29 -16.53
CA ARG A 26 11.62 7.76 -17.38
C ARG A 26 11.76 7.55 -18.90
N ALA A 27 12.86 7.00 -19.41
CA ALA A 27 13.13 7.00 -20.85
C ALA A 27 12.96 5.65 -21.59
N GLU A 28 12.79 4.51 -20.93
CA GLU A 28 12.83 3.18 -21.58
C GLU A 28 11.62 2.27 -21.27
N MET A 29 10.42 2.81 -21.02
CA MET A 29 9.23 2.01 -20.68
C MET A 29 8.38 1.52 -21.87
N ASN A 30 8.89 1.55 -23.11
CA ASN A 30 8.15 1.02 -24.26
C ASN A 30 8.63 -0.40 -24.57
N ALA A 31 7.82 -1.39 -24.18
CA ALA A 31 7.98 -2.84 -24.36
C ALA A 31 8.80 -3.58 -23.28
N LEU A 32 8.34 -3.52 -22.03
CA LEU A 32 8.73 -4.50 -21.01
C LEU A 32 7.82 -5.75 -21.13
N PRO A 33 8.39 -6.96 -21.24
CA PRO A 33 7.62 -8.20 -21.22
C PRO A 33 6.99 -8.37 -19.84
N THR A 34 5.67 -8.61 -19.77
CA THR A 34 4.83 -8.71 -18.57
C THR A 34 5.40 -9.73 -17.57
N PRO A 35 6.25 -9.32 -16.61
CA PRO A 35 7.05 -10.28 -15.85
C PRO A 35 6.40 -10.65 -14.52
N LEU A 36 5.32 -9.94 -14.14
CA LEU A 36 4.57 -10.14 -12.91
C LEU A 36 3.38 -11.10 -13.05
N ALA A 37 2.95 -11.39 -14.27
CA ALA A 37 1.84 -12.30 -14.51
C ALA A 37 2.17 -13.74 -14.06
N GLY A 38 3.45 -14.14 -14.10
CA GLY A 38 3.86 -15.52 -13.83
C GLY A 38 3.94 -15.93 -12.36
N VAL A 39 4.15 -14.98 -11.43
CA VAL A 39 4.31 -15.33 -10.00
C VAL A 39 2.97 -15.60 -9.32
N PHE A 40 1.90 -14.93 -9.77
CA PHE A 40 0.57 -15.05 -9.17
C PHE A 40 -0.48 -15.68 -10.11
N SER A 41 -0.08 -16.23 -11.25
CA SER A 41 -1.03 -16.80 -12.24
C SER A 41 -1.93 -17.87 -11.63
N ASP A 42 -1.40 -18.65 -10.68
CA ASP A 42 -2.07 -19.77 -10.02
C ASP A 42 -2.13 -19.59 -8.49
N SER A 43 -1.81 -18.39 -8.01
CA SER A 43 -1.83 -18.09 -6.58
C SER A 43 -3.26 -18.09 -6.04
N PRO A 44 -3.48 -18.57 -4.81
CA PRO A 44 -4.75 -18.36 -4.13
C PRO A 44 -5.01 -16.86 -4.01
N SER A 45 -6.24 -16.44 -4.37
CA SER A 45 -6.70 -15.07 -4.22
C SER A 45 -7.88 -14.98 -3.26
N VAL A 46 -7.93 -13.87 -2.51
CA VAL A 46 -9.05 -13.49 -1.66
C VAL A 46 -9.68 -12.25 -2.27
N LYS A 47 -10.96 -12.33 -2.60
CA LYS A 47 -11.70 -11.20 -3.18
C LYS A 47 -12.37 -10.38 -2.07
N SER A 48 -12.16 -9.07 -2.12
CA SER A 48 -12.84 -8.07 -1.29
C SER A 48 -13.76 -7.19 -2.14
N GLU A 49 -14.40 -6.18 -1.55
CA GLU A 49 -15.19 -5.20 -2.32
C GLU A 49 -14.30 -4.35 -3.22
N PHE A 50 -13.13 -3.93 -2.72
CA PHE A 50 -12.25 -2.96 -3.38
C PHE A 50 -10.99 -3.58 -4.01
N PHE A 51 -10.63 -4.79 -3.59
CA PHE A 51 -9.38 -5.44 -3.99
C PHE A 51 -9.54 -6.91 -4.35
N GLU A 52 -8.65 -7.37 -5.23
CA GLU A 52 -8.28 -8.78 -5.33
C GLU A 52 -6.90 -9.01 -4.70
N ILE A 53 -6.84 -9.82 -3.65
CA ILE A 53 -5.65 -10.03 -2.84
C ILE A 53 -5.01 -11.35 -3.24
N TYR A 54 -3.87 -11.30 -3.90
CA TYR A 54 -3.09 -12.47 -4.31
C TYR A 54 -2.01 -12.78 -3.29
N LEU A 55 -1.93 -14.04 -2.88
CA LEU A 55 -0.98 -14.52 -1.88
C LEU A 55 0.08 -15.38 -2.54
N GLN A 56 1.35 -15.07 -2.30
CA GLN A 56 2.43 -15.99 -2.64
C GLN A 56 2.28 -17.29 -1.84
N GLU A 57 2.71 -18.41 -2.42
CA GLU A 57 2.73 -19.70 -1.73
C GLU A 57 3.49 -19.58 -0.39
N GLY A 58 2.86 -20.08 0.69
CA GLY A 58 3.38 -20.07 2.04
C GLY A 58 3.10 -18.79 2.86
N VAL A 59 2.44 -17.77 2.29
CA VAL A 59 1.94 -16.64 3.09
C VAL A 59 0.86 -17.15 4.06
N GLU A 60 1.13 -17.02 5.36
CA GLU A 60 0.19 -17.40 6.42
C GLU A 60 -0.92 -16.36 6.57
N LEU A 61 -2.10 -16.66 6.04
CA LEU A 61 -3.24 -15.74 5.96
C LEU A 61 -3.61 -15.12 7.30
N GLU A 62 -3.65 -15.91 8.37
CA GLU A 62 -4.04 -15.45 9.70
C GLU A 62 -2.99 -14.53 10.34
N ALA A 63 -1.71 -14.77 10.07
CA ALA A 63 -0.64 -13.90 10.53
C ALA A 63 -0.72 -12.54 9.82
N LEU A 64 -0.92 -12.55 8.51
CA LEU A 64 -1.13 -11.35 7.70
C LEU A 64 -2.35 -10.56 8.17
N ARG A 65 -3.49 -11.23 8.37
CA ARG A 65 -4.72 -10.59 8.87
C ARG A 65 -4.48 -9.87 10.18
N LYS A 66 -3.81 -10.51 11.15
CA LYS A 66 -3.47 -9.90 12.45
C LYS A 66 -2.58 -8.66 12.32
N GLN A 67 -1.65 -8.64 11.38
CA GLN A 67 -0.79 -7.47 11.13
C GLN A 67 -1.59 -6.30 10.52
N LEU A 68 -2.67 -6.61 9.80
CA LEU A 68 -3.52 -5.63 9.13
C LEU A 68 -4.77 -5.26 9.93
N THR A 69 -5.03 -5.92 11.06
CA THR A 69 -6.18 -5.63 11.92
C THR A 69 -6.14 -4.19 12.39
N LEU A 70 -7.22 -3.46 12.13
CA LEU A 70 -7.32 -2.06 12.54
C LEU A 70 -7.66 -1.93 14.03
N PRO A 71 -7.10 -0.92 14.72
CA PRO A 71 -7.59 -0.52 16.03
C PRO A 71 -9.05 -0.06 15.97
N VAL A 72 -9.82 -0.40 17.02
CA VAL A 72 -11.24 -0.03 17.18
C VAL A 72 -11.49 1.48 17.02
N ALA A 73 -10.52 2.31 17.37
CA ALA A 73 -10.63 3.77 17.20
C ALA A 73 -10.83 4.17 15.72
N LEU A 74 -10.21 3.44 14.78
CA LEU A 74 -10.35 3.70 13.34
C LEU A 74 -11.69 3.22 12.80
N ASP A 75 -12.30 2.16 13.37
CA ASP A 75 -13.61 1.68 12.96
C ASP A 75 -14.70 2.77 13.07
N THR A 76 -14.54 3.70 14.03
CA THR A 76 -15.47 4.82 14.20
C THR A 76 -15.49 5.81 13.03
N LEU A 77 -14.47 5.78 12.17
CA LEU A 77 -14.39 6.62 10.97
C LEU A 77 -15.17 6.00 9.79
N ILE A 78 -15.54 4.73 9.89
CA ILE A 78 -16.22 4.01 8.81
C ILE A 78 -17.73 4.29 8.90
N ILE A 79 -18.22 5.10 7.97
CA ILE A 79 -19.65 5.51 7.94
C ILE A 79 -20.53 4.42 7.28
N ARG A 80 -19.93 3.56 6.46
CA ARG A 80 -20.64 2.54 5.69
C ARG A 80 -20.69 1.21 6.44
N PRO A 81 -21.84 0.51 6.50
CA PRO A 81 -21.87 -0.84 7.04
C PRO A 81 -21.01 -1.76 6.16
N VAL A 82 -19.99 -2.35 6.77
CA VAL A 82 -19.23 -3.45 6.19
C VAL A 82 -19.92 -4.74 6.63
N ILE A 83 -20.03 -5.73 5.74
CA ILE A 83 -20.56 -7.04 6.13
C ILE A 83 -19.52 -7.68 7.06
N GLU A 84 -19.85 -7.78 8.34
CA GLU A 84 -18.96 -8.29 9.37
C GLU A 84 -18.75 -9.81 9.20
N ASN A 85 -17.56 -10.17 8.76
CA ASN A 85 -16.95 -11.49 8.93
C ASN A 85 -15.55 -11.28 9.56
N PRO A 86 -15.47 -11.13 10.90
CA PRO A 86 -14.27 -10.65 11.61
C PRO A 86 -13.01 -11.52 11.42
N GLU A 87 -13.16 -12.71 10.83
CA GLU A 87 -12.07 -13.62 10.49
C GLU A 87 -11.53 -13.43 9.06
N SER A 88 -12.04 -12.45 8.32
CA SER A 88 -11.73 -12.24 6.90
C SER A 88 -10.65 -11.18 6.67
N LEU A 89 -9.55 -11.58 6.02
CA LEU A 89 -8.55 -10.63 5.50
C LEU A 89 -9.17 -9.57 4.57
N ALA A 90 -10.13 -9.97 3.73
CA ALA A 90 -10.80 -9.06 2.82
C ALA A 90 -11.52 -7.93 3.57
N GLU A 91 -12.11 -8.23 4.73
CA GLU A 91 -12.79 -7.21 5.53
C GLU A 91 -11.81 -6.20 6.12
N GLU A 92 -10.68 -6.65 6.67
CA GLU A 92 -9.66 -5.74 7.22
C GLU A 92 -9.10 -4.81 6.15
N VAL A 93 -8.86 -5.34 4.94
CA VAL A 93 -8.42 -4.54 3.79
C VAL A 93 -9.51 -3.53 3.35
N ASP A 94 -10.77 -3.94 3.29
CA ASP A 94 -11.87 -3.05 2.92
C ASP A 94 -12.10 -1.95 3.96
N LYS A 95 -12.02 -2.28 5.26
CA LYS A 95 -12.06 -1.29 6.34
C LYS A 95 -10.94 -0.27 6.20
N LEU A 96 -9.71 -0.74 5.95
CA LEU A 96 -8.56 0.14 5.79
C LEU A 96 -8.76 1.05 4.58
N PHE A 97 -9.25 0.54 3.45
CA PHE A 97 -9.59 1.36 2.30
C PHE A 97 -10.62 2.46 2.61
N LEU A 98 -11.68 2.12 3.34
CA LEU A 98 -12.71 3.09 3.73
C LEU A 98 -12.13 4.17 4.65
N VAL A 99 -11.27 3.79 5.59
CA VAL A 99 -10.56 4.73 6.46
C VAL A 99 -9.66 5.64 5.64
N VAL A 100 -8.83 5.10 4.73
CA VAL A 100 -7.94 5.90 3.89
C VAL A 100 -8.72 6.85 2.98
N SER A 101 -9.81 6.38 2.37
CA SER A 101 -10.71 7.19 1.55
C SER A 101 -11.30 8.35 2.36
N HIS A 102 -11.72 8.08 3.60
CA HIS A 102 -12.23 9.09 4.52
C HIS A 102 -11.15 10.12 4.92
N LEU A 103 -9.93 9.67 5.24
CA LEU A 103 -8.82 10.55 5.61
C LEU A 103 -8.40 11.49 4.46
N LEU A 104 -8.43 11.00 3.23
CA LEU A 104 -8.15 11.81 2.04
C LEU A 104 -9.34 12.67 1.60
N ASP A 105 -10.54 12.39 2.09
CA ASP A 105 -11.82 12.88 1.57
C ASP A 105 -11.99 12.60 0.05
N LEU A 106 -11.51 11.44 -0.39
CA LEU A 106 -11.59 10.97 -1.77
C LEU A 106 -12.43 9.69 -1.82
N HIS A 107 -13.68 9.81 -2.27
CA HIS A 107 -14.64 8.71 -2.30
C HIS A 107 -14.81 8.17 -3.71
N LEU A 108 -14.53 6.88 -3.93
CA LEU A 108 -14.57 6.22 -5.24
C LEU A 108 -15.59 5.06 -5.22
N TRP A 109 -16.68 5.19 -5.99
CA TRP A 109 -17.74 4.15 -6.02
C TRP A 109 -17.36 2.89 -6.79
N ASN A 110 -16.47 3.00 -7.79
CA ASN A 110 -16.08 1.89 -8.65
C ASN A 110 -14.58 1.60 -8.55
N PHE A 111 -14.01 1.78 -7.36
CA PHE A 111 -12.60 1.47 -7.15
C PHE A 111 -12.39 -0.05 -7.24
N GLN A 112 -11.37 -0.45 -7.99
CA GLN A 112 -10.88 -1.82 -8.06
C GLN A 112 -9.36 -1.74 -8.21
N SER A 113 -8.65 -2.52 -7.41
CA SER A 113 -7.19 -2.66 -7.49
C SER A 113 -6.80 -4.08 -7.06
N SER A 114 -5.52 -4.41 -7.11
CA SER A 114 -5.03 -5.69 -6.59
C SER A 114 -4.00 -5.46 -5.49
N ILE A 115 -3.91 -6.40 -4.56
CA ILE A 115 -2.84 -6.46 -3.56
C ILE A 115 -2.07 -7.74 -3.81
N LYS A 116 -0.76 -7.64 -4.01
CA LYS A 116 0.15 -8.77 -4.21
C LYS A 116 1.04 -8.90 -2.98
N VAL A 117 0.89 -10.02 -2.27
CA VAL A 117 1.58 -10.27 -1.00
C VAL A 117 2.69 -11.28 -1.18
N TYR A 118 3.90 -10.90 -0.80
CA TYR A 118 5.12 -11.71 -0.96
C TYR A 118 5.65 -12.18 0.40
N LEU A 119 6.26 -13.35 0.43
CA LEU A 119 6.95 -13.87 1.62
C LEU A 119 8.38 -13.35 1.74
N ALA A 120 9.10 -13.31 0.62
CA ALA A 120 10.55 -13.21 0.61
C ALA A 120 11.00 -11.88 0.02
N ASP A 121 11.92 -11.26 0.74
CA ASP A 121 12.56 -10.02 0.35
C ASP A 121 13.17 -10.10 -1.05
N GLN A 122 13.80 -11.23 -1.36
CA GLN A 122 14.66 -11.36 -2.53
C GLN A 122 13.92 -11.28 -3.88
N GLU A 123 12.74 -11.88 -4.03
CA GLU A 123 11.98 -11.85 -5.30
C GLU A 123 11.42 -10.46 -5.59
N MET A 124 10.88 -9.79 -4.57
CA MET A 124 10.40 -8.42 -4.67
C MET A 124 11.56 -7.44 -4.89
N LEU A 125 12.73 -7.67 -4.28
CA LEU A 125 13.92 -6.86 -4.51
C LEU A 125 14.46 -7.03 -5.95
N GLU A 126 14.42 -8.23 -6.51
CA GLU A 126 14.78 -8.46 -7.92
C GLU A 126 13.81 -7.75 -8.87
N LEU A 127 12.52 -7.80 -8.58
CA LEU A 127 11.50 -7.03 -9.29
C LEU A 127 11.80 -5.53 -9.22
N LEU A 128 11.99 -4.99 -8.02
CA LEU A 128 12.24 -3.56 -7.81
C LEU A 128 13.54 -3.07 -8.45
N ARG A 129 14.59 -3.89 -8.39
CA ARG A 129 15.84 -3.62 -9.11
C ARG A 129 15.63 -3.54 -10.61
N ARG A 130 14.84 -4.48 -11.17
CA ARG A 130 14.58 -4.54 -12.61
C ARG A 130 13.67 -3.41 -13.10
N GLU A 131 12.57 -3.16 -12.40
CA GLU A 131 11.54 -2.23 -12.85
C GLU A 131 11.80 -0.78 -12.43
N MET A 132 12.46 -0.57 -11.28
CA MET A 132 12.61 0.76 -10.68
C MET A 132 14.07 1.18 -10.46
N GLY A 133 15.04 0.29 -10.71
CA GLY A 133 16.45 0.55 -10.45
C GLY A 133 16.78 0.72 -8.95
N LEU A 134 15.86 0.35 -8.06
CA LEU A 134 16.01 0.51 -6.61
C LEU A 134 17.02 -0.50 -6.06
N GLN A 135 17.95 -0.03 -5.23
CA GLN A 135 18.93 -0.92 -4.58
C GLN A 135 18.46 -1.47 -3.24
N GLU A 136 17.51 -0.78 -2.61
CA GLU A 136 16.90 -1.15 -1.33
C GLU A 136 15.45 -1.57 -1.53
N GLN A 137 14.98 -2.42 -0.64
CA GLN A 137 13.63 -2.92 -0.65
C GLN A 137 12.74 -2.07 0.25
N PRO A 138 11.73 -1.37 -0.29
CA PRO A 138 10.70 -0.76 0.52
C PRO A 138 9.83 -1.85 1.15
N GLU A 139 9.15 -1.55 2.24
CA GLU A 139 8.26 -2.52 2.91
C GLU A 139 6.97 -2.78 2.11
N GLY A 140 6.62 -1.84 1.22
CA GLY A 140 5.58 -1.96 0.21
C GLY A 140 5.73 -0.87 -0.85
N PHE A 141 4.98 -0.98 -1.95
CA PHE A 141 4.90 0.04 -2.99
C PHE A 141 3.65 -0.14 -3.86
N TYR A 142 3.10 0.94 -4.40
CA TYR A 142 2.08 0.92 -5.44
C TYR A 142 2.68 1.07 -6.84
N LEU A 143 2.34 0.14 -7.74
CA LEU A 143 2.71 0.21 -9.15
C LEU A 143 1.49 0.57 -10.01
N SER A 144 1.44 1.83 -10.44
CA SER A 144 0.34 2.35 -11.28
C SER A 144 0.13 1.59 -12.59
N ALA A 145 1.20 1.08 -13.21
CA ALA A 145 1.11 0.32 -14.46
C ALA A 145 0.30 -0.98 -14.32
N ASP A 146 0.38 -1.62 -13.16
CA ASP A 146 -0.33 -2.86 -12.83
C ASP A 146 -1.64 -2.60 -12.09
N ASN A 147 -1.90 -1.36 -11.67
CA ASN A 147 -2.91 -1.00 -10.70
C ASN A 147 -2.90 -1.98 -9.49
N ALA A 148 -1.72 -2.11 -8.89
CA ALA A 148 -1.47 -3.10 -7.86
C ALA A 148 -0.59 -2.54 -6.73
N VAL A 149 -0.95 -2.89 -5.51
CA VAL A 149 -0.17 -2.66 -4.29
C VAL A 149 0.66 -3.90 -4.00
N PHE A 150 1.95 -3.75 -3.75
CA PHE A 150 2.89 -4.82 -3.44
C PHE A 150 3.33 -4.67 -2.00
N ILE A 151 3.23 -5.73 -1.20
CA ILE A 151 3.60 -5.71 0.21
C ILE A 151 4.35 -6.98 0.61
N ASN A 152 5.26 -6.86 1.58
CA ASN A 152 5.93 -8.00 2.19
C ASN A 152 5.16 -8.48 3.45
N ALA A 153 4.73 -9.74 3.47
CA ALA A 153 4.00 -10.36 4.58
C ALA A 153 4.74 -10.37 5.93
N GLY A 154 6.07 -10.25 5.93
CA GLY A 154 6.90 -10.25 7.13
C GLY A 154 7.07 -8.89 7.78
N THR A 155 6.91 -7.80 7.03
CA THR A 155 7.15 -6.42 7.51
C THR A 155 5.92 -5.52 7.41
N VAL A 156 4.92 -5.91 6.64
CA VAL A 156 3.71 -5.12 6.44
C VAL A 156 2.95 -4.92 7.75
N ASN A 157 2.24 -3.81 7.81
CA ASN A 157 1.26 -3.49 8.81
C ASN A 157 0.24 -2.53 8.17
N PHE A 158 -0.84 -2.23 8.88
CA PHE A 158 -1.91 -1.40 8.33
C PHE A 158 -1.48 0.05 8.01
N TYR A 159 -0.41 0.59 8.63
CA TYR A 159 0.08 1.94 8.30
C TYR A 159 0.85 1.96 6.97
N ILE A 160 1.70 0.95 6.72
CA ILE A 160 2.37 0.78 5.42
C ILE A 160 1.33 0.50 4.33
N LEU A 161 0.42 -0.45 4.57
CA LEU A 161 -0.60 -0.75 3.57
C LEU A 161 -1.53 0.45 3.33
N GLY A 162 -1.87 1.21 4.36
CA GLY A 162 -2.67 2.43 4.23
C GLY A 162 -1.97 3.52 3.40
N HIS A 163 -0.64 3.64 3.56
CA HIS A 163 0.20 4.50 2.72
C HIS A 163 0.07 4.09 1.25
N GLU A 164 0.24 2.81 0.92
CA GLU A 164 0.17 2.34 -0.47
C GLU A 164 -1.24 2.38 -1.08
N ILE A 165 -2.27 2.07 -0.29
CA ILE A 165 -3.67 2.22 -0.70
C ILE A 165 -3.97 3.68 -1.04
N SER A 166 -3.37 4.63 -0.32
CA SER A 166 -3.55 6.05 -0.60
C SER A 166 -3.00 6.43 -1.99
N HIS A 167 -1.89 5.84 -2.42
CA HIS A 167 -1.38 6.02 -3.79
C HIS A 167 -2.36 5.47 -4.82
N ALA A 168 -2.93 4.28 -4.58
CA ALA A 168 -3.92 3.68 -5.47
C ALA A 168 -5.19 4.54 -5.60
N ILE A 169 -5.69 5.08 -4.48
CA ILE A 169 -6.85 5.99 -4.46
C ILE A 169 -6.54 7.28 -5.22
N GLN A 170 -5.40 7.92 -4.94
CA GLN A 170 -4.99 9.15 -5.63
C GLN A 170 -4.89 8.92 -7.14
N HIS A 171 -4.23 7.85 -7.57
CA HIS A 171 -4.10 7.50 -8.98
C HIS A 171 -5.47 7.30 -9.66
N SER A 172 -6.35 6.54 -9.01
CA SER A 172 -7.69 6.25 -9.52
C SER A 172 -8.60 7.48 -9.55
N TYR A 173 -8.49 8.36 -8.54
CA TYR A 173 -9.32 9.56 -8.43
C TYR A 173 -8.93 10.64 -9.44
N PHE A 174 -7.63 10.92 -9.59
CA PHE A 174 -7.17 11.95 -10.50
C PHE A 174 -7.12 11.49 -11.96
N GLY A 175 -6.99 10.18 -12.20
CA GLY A 175 -6.87 9.61 -13.55
C GLY A 175 -5.54 9.92 -14.24
N PHE A 176 -4.60 10.55 -13.54
CA PHE A 176 -3.23 10.79 -13.99
C PHE A 176 -2.27 10.85 -12.79
N SER A 177 -1.00 10.55 -13.03
CA SER A 177 0.03 10.62 -12.00
C SER A 177 0.32 12.07 -11.62
N GLN A 178 0.04 12.41 -10.37
CA GLN A 178 0.41 13.70 -9.76
C GLN A 178 1.95 13.83 -9.65
N PRO A 179 2.49 15.04 -9.41
CA PRO A 179 3.89 15.18 -9.01
C PRO A 179 4.20 14.29 -7.80
N GLU A 180 5.29 13.53 -7.86
CA GLU A 180 5.70 12.55 -6.83
C GLU A 180 5.62 13.13 -5.42
N LYS A 181 6.19 14.32 -5.21
CA LYS A 181 6.16 15.01 -3.91
C LYS A 181 4.75 15.24 -3.36
N HIS A 182 3.77 15.51 -4.22
CA HIS A 182 2.39 15.68 -3.76
C HIS A 182 1.78 14.35 -3.33
N GLN A 183 2.08 13.28 -4.08
CA GLN A 183 1.61 11.93 -3.73
C GLN A 183 2.14 11.51 -2.37
N GLU A 184 3.46 11.60 -2.19
CA GLU A 184 4.13 11.26 -0.93
C GLU A 184 3.64 12.08 0.27
N ILE A 185 3.32 13.37 0.07
CA ILE A 185 2.79 14.21 1.15
C ILE A 185 1.40 13.72 1.59
N LEU A 186 0.53 13.36 0.64
CA LEU A 186 -0.81 12.86 0.94
C LEU A 186 -0.74 11.46 1.56
N SER A 187 0.11 10.58 1.04
CA SER A 187 0.33 9.24 1.58
C SER A 187 0.94 9.28 2.98
N GLY A 188 1.96 10.12 3.18
CA GLY A 188 2.56 10.36 4.49
C GLY A 188 1.58 11.00 5.49
N TYR A 189 0.63 11.84 5.03
CA TYR A 189 -0.45 12.33 5.87
C TYR A 189 -1.38 11.20 6.32
N VAL A 190 -1.79 10.31 5.42
CA VAL A 190 -2.60 9.12 5.75
C VAL A 190 -1.87 8.25 6.77
N GLU A 191 -0.62 7.91 6.52
CA GLU A 191 0.20 7.12 7.44
C GLU A 191 0.30 7.77 8.82
N TYR A 192 0.56 9.08 8.87
CA TYR A 192 0.59 9.84 10.12
C TYR A 192 -0.72 9.74 10.89
N GLN A 193 -1.88 9.88 10.23
CA GLN A 193 -3.16 9.73 10.90
C GLN A 193 -3.38 8.32 11.42
N LEU A 194 -3.09 7.28 10.63
CA LEU A 194 -3.23 5.88 11.05
C LEU A 194 -2.36 5.57 12.28
N ARG A 195 -1.14 6.09 12.33
CA ARG A 195 -0.26 5.97 13.52
C ARG A 195 -0.80 6.73 14.72
N LYS A 196 -1.38 7.92 14.50
CA LYS A 196 -1.97 8.74 15.54
C LYS A 196 -3.19 8.07 16.20
N TYR A 197 -4.06 7.43 15.43
CA TYR A 197 -5.23 6.72 15.96
C TYR A 197 -4.89 5.39 16.65
N SER A 198 -3.68 4.87 16.43
CA SER A 198 -3.19 3.63 17.03
C SER A 198 -2.29 3.83 18.25
N ASP A 199 -2.14 5.07 18.73
CA ASP A 199 -1.23 5.44 19.83
C ASP A 199 0.24 5.02 19.60
N THR A 200 0.68 4.96 18.34
CA THR A 200 2.05 4.54 17.97
C THR A 200 3.01 5.71 17.66
N LEU A 201 2.64 6.94 18.03
CA LEU A 201 3.41 8.19 17.83
C LEU A 201 4.04 8.77 19.11
#